data_AF-A0AAD6MGP2-F1
#
_entry.id   AF-A0AAD6MGP2-F1
#
_cell.length_a   1.000
_cell.length_b   1.000
_cell.length_c   1.000
_cell.angle_alpha   90.00
_cell.angle_beta   90.00
_cell.angle_gamma   90.00
#
_symmetry.space_group_name_H-M   'P 1'
#
loop_
_entity.id
_entity.type
_entity.pdbx_description
1 polymer ?
#
loop_
_entity_poly.entity_id
_entity_poly.type
_entity_poly.pdbx_seq_one_letter_code
_entity_poly.pdbx_strand_id
1 'polypeptide(L)'
;MVAESKWESLVNYLKKKGSLKNCLAVYGISRDMNKMQKDICVSMGLLVSELSEEPWKGKIVSFGDDPKIRMIEGSNLPAKIEFMRQLDYSKVENIKRVLDQIFEFALAEKISQEKMPQKIFVFTDMGLQQVSASLWGMWGSYRRRRGCTTLPEIVFWNLRGETGILNFPARNLNGVTMVNGFSNDSLAALLERDVVPTVEDLMRSIGPDNVLKSTISGDLYDNLLV
;
A
#
# COMPACT_ATOMS: atom_id res chain seq x y z
N MET A 1 20.83 6.59 -11.09
CA MET A 1 20.52 7.90 -11.70
C MET A 1 19.24 7.89 -12.52
N VAL A 2 19.07 6.98 -13.51
CA VAL A 2 17.84 6.95 -14.33
C VAL A 2 16.60 6.54 -13.52
N ALA A 3 16.68 5.48 -12.71
CA ALA A 3 15.56 5.02 -11.88
C ALA A 3 15.13 6.06 -10.82
N GLU A 4 16.09 6.66 -10.11
CA GLU A 4 15.86 7.77 -9.16
C GLU A 4 15.11 8.94 -9.82
N SER A 5 15.62 9.44 -10.95
CA SER A 5 15.02 10.59 -11.64
C SER A 5 13.60 10.29 -12.14
N LYS A 6 13.35 9.05 -12.59
CA LYS A 6 12.00 8.60 -12.98
C LYS A 6 11.06 8.55 -11.78
N TRP A 7 11.51 8.02 -10.65
CA TRP A 7 10.75 7.98 -9.41
C TRP A 7 10.41 9.39 -8.91
N GLU A 8 11.41 10.28 -8.81
CA GLU A 8 11.21 11.67 -8.41
C GLU A 8 10.22 12.39 -9.32
N SER A 9 10.33 12.17 -10.63
CA SER A 9 9.40 12.75 -11.62
C SER A 9 7.98 12.25 -11.40
N LEU A 10 7.80 10.95 -11.16
CA LEU A 10 6.50 10.35 -10.87
C LEU A 10 5.90 10.94 -9.59
N VAL A 11 6.66 10.95 -8.50
CA VAL A 11 6.21 11.45 -7.20
C VAL A 11 5.86 12.93 -7.29
N ASN A 12 6.69 13.74 -7.96
CA ASN A 12 6.42 15.17 -8.16
C ASN A 12 5.17 15.42 -9.01
N TYR A 13 4.97 14.62 -10.06
CA TYR A 13 3.76 14.68 -10.88
C TYR A 13 2.51 14.41 -10.04
N LEU A 14 2.50 13.32 -9.26
CA LEU A 14 1.37 12.92 -8.41
C LEU A 14 1.12 13.89 -7.24
N LYS A 15 2.18 14.47 -6.67
CA LYS A 15 2.06 15.54 -5.65
C LYS A 15 1.37 16.78 -6.18
N LYS A 16 1.79 17.30 -7.34
CA LYS A 16 1.18 18.49 -7.98
C LYS A 16 -0.30 18.28 -8.29
N LYS A 17 -0.63 17.04 -8.60
CA LYS A 17 -1.98 16.58 -8.89
C LYS A 17 -2.82 16.44 -7.60
N GLY A 18 -2.19 16.22 -6.44
CA GLY A 18 -2.83 16.13 -5.13
C GLY A 18 -3.33 14.71 -4.78
N SER A 19 -2.78 13.67 -5.41
CA SER A 19 -3.14 12.28 -5.11
C SER A 19 -2.57 11.83 -3.77
N LEU A 20 -3.30 10.94 -3.08
CA LEU A 20 -2.85 10.23 -1.88
C LEU A 20 -2.45 11.14 -0.70
N LYS A 21 -3.06 12.32 -0.59
CA LYS A 21 -2.94 13.20 0.58
C LYS A 21 -3.50 12.50 1.81
N ASN A 22 -2.88 12.73 2.98
CA ASN A 22 -3.29 12.14 4.26
C ASN A 22 -3.58 10.63 4.17
N CYS A 23 -2.74 9.90 3.46
CA CYS A 23 -2.84 8.45 3.38
C CYS A 23 -1.80 7.80 4.29
N LEU A 24 -1.97 6.51 4.57
CA LEU A 24 -0.97 5.74 5.30
C LEU A 24 -0.87 4.34 4.69
N ALA A 25 0.36 3.89 4.45
CA ALA A 25 0.61 2.54 3.99
C ALA A 25 0.88 1.62 5.19
N VAL A 26 0.19 0.49 5.19
CA VAL A 26 0.48 -0.68 6.01
C VAL A 26 1.17 -1.68 5.09
N TYR A 27 2.40 -2.02 5.47
CA TYR A 27 3.32 -2.80 4.68
C TYR A 27 3.42 -4.21 5.26
N GLY A 28 2.88 -5.20 4.54
CA GLY A 28 2.90 -6.60 4.93
C GLY A 28 3.55 -7.47 3.86
N ILE A 29 4.85 -7.70 3.97
CA ILE A 29 5.51 -8.73 3.16
C ILE A 29 5.54 -10.05 3.93
N SER A 30 5.21 -11.14 3.24
CA SER A 30 5.43 -12.49 3.72
C SER A 30 6.58 -13.16 2.98
N ARG A 31 7.05 -14.29 3.54
CA ARG A 31 8.08 -15.12 2.88
C ARG A 31 7.56 -15.74 1.57
N ASP A 32 6.26 -15.93 1.45
CA ASP A 32 5.61 -16.64 0.34
C ASP A 32 5.42 -15.75 -0.90
N MET A 33 5.59 -14.42 -0.75
CA MET A 33 5.61 -13.50 -1.89
C MET A 33 6.81 -13.78 -2.82
N ASN A 34 6.52 -13.86 -4.12
CA ASN A 34 7.54 -13.85 -5.16
C ASN A 34 8.21 -12.46 -5.27
N LYS A 35 9.31 -12.37 -6.05
CA LYS A 35 10.07 -11.12 -6.22
C LYS A 35 9.19 -9.95 -6.69
N MET A 36 8.34 -10.19 -7.68
CA MET A 36 7.47 -9.15 -8.26
C MET A 36 6.47 -8.62 -7.23
N GLN A 37 5.85 -9.50 -6.43
CA GLN A 37 4.92 -9.12 -5.36
C GLN A 37 5.62 -8.28 -4.28
N LYS A 38 6.84 -8.67 -3.90
CA LYS A 38 7.66 -7.90 -2.95
C LYS A 38 8.01 -6.53 -3.50
N ASP A 39 8.46 -6.47 -4.75
CA ASP A 39 8.82 -5.20 -5.41
C ASP A 39 7.59 -4.28 -5.49
N ILE A 40 6.41 -4.79 -5.88
CA ILE A 40 5.16 -4.01 -5.86
C ILE A 40 4.82 -3.52 -4.45
N CYS A 41 4.88 -4.38 -3.43
CA CYS A 41 4.58 -3.99 -2.06
C CYS A 41 5.49 -2.85 -1.56
N VAL A 42 6.80 -2.95 -1.82
CA VAL A 42 7.76 -1.89 -1.51
C VAL A 42 7.44 -0.61 -2.28
N SER A 43 7.20 -0.74 -3.59
CA SER A 43 6.87 0.39 -4.46
C SER A 43 5.69 1.19 -3.94
N MET A 44 4.61 0.49 -3.62
CA MET A 44 3.34 1.11 -3.26
C MET A 44 3.40 1.70 -1.85
N GLY A 45 4.08 1.01 -0.92
CA GLY A 45 4.37 1.55 0.41
C GLY A 45 5.18 2.85 0.36
N LEU A 46 6.26 2.87 -0.43
CA LEU A 46 7.07 4.07 -0.65
C LEU A 46 6.26 5.19 -1.31
N LEU A 47 5.49 4.86 -2.35
CA LEU A 47 4.70 5.85 -3.10
C LEU A 47 3.68 6.54 -2.21
N VAL A 48 2.87 5.77 -1.46
CA VAL A 48 1.89 6.32 -0.51
C VAL A 48 2.59 7.17 0.56
N SER A 49 3.70 6.67 1.11
CA SER A 49 4.46 7.37 2.15
C SER A 49 5.04 8.71 1.67
N GLU A 50 5.55 8.77 0.44
CA GLU A 50 6.13 9.99 -0.12
C GLU A 50 5.10 11.01 -0.59
N LEU A 51 3.92 10.56 -1.03
CA LEU A 51 2.81 11.41 -1.46
C LEU A 51 1.97 11.94 -0.31
N SER A 52 2.00 11.26 0.84
CA SER A 52 1.29 11.69 2.04
C SER A 52 1.84 13.01 2.59
N GLU A 53 1.01 13.70 3.37
CA GLU A 53 1.35 14.96 4.01
C GLU A 53 1.77 14.72 5.48
N GLU A 54 2.37 15.73 6.10
CA GLU A 54 2.65 15.68 7.54
C GLU A 54 1.35 15.53 8.33
N PRO A 55 1.30 14.65 9.35
CA PRO A 55 2.43 13.98 10.00
C PRO A 55 2.75 12.57 9.49
N TRP A 56 2.11 12.08 8.44
CA TRP A 56 2.25 10.70 7.95
C TRP A 56 3.31 10.53 6.88
N LYS A 57 3.72 11.64 6.25
CA LYS A 57 4.78 11.68 5.26
C LYS A 57 6.04 10.96 5.76
N GLY A 58 6.60 10.12 4.89
CA GLY A 58 7.80 9.33 5.16
C GLY A 58 7.58 8.15 6.12
N LYS A 59 6.35 7.96 6.64
CA LYS A 59 6.04 6.86 7.56
C LYS A 59 5.32 5.72 6.85
N ILE A 60 5.47 4.53 7.42
CA ILE A 60 4.71 3.31 7.10
C ILE A 60 4.37 2.60 8.41
N VAL A 61 3.39 1.71 8.38
CA VAL A 61 3.12 0.79 9.50
C VAL A 61 3.53 -0.61 9.08
N SER A 62 4.41 -1.27 9.82
CA SER A 62 4.70 -2.69 9.56
C SER A 62 3.48 -3.54 9.88
N PHE A 63 3.22 -4.57 9.08
CA PHE A 63 2.15 -5.52 9.34
C PHE A 63 2.68 -6.74 10.08
N GLY A 64 1.97 -7.17 11.13
CA GLY A 64 2.39 -8.32 11.92
C GLY A 64 1.73 -8.46 13.27
N ASP A 65 2.36 -9.28 14.11
CA ASP A 65 2.05 -9.48 15.52
C ASP A 65 2.39 -8.24 16.36
N ASP A 66 3.51 -7.56 16.07
CA ASP A 66 3.91 -6.30 16.71
C ASP A 66 4.04 -5.17 15.66
N PRO A 67 2.91 -4.67 15.10
CA PRO A 67 2.95 -3.61 14.09
C PRO A 67 3.52 -2.33 14.70
N LYS A 68 4.38 -1.63 13.96
CA LYS A 68 5.01 -0.38 14.41
C LYS A 68 4.97 0.65 13.31
N ILE A 69 4.77 1.90 13.71
CA ILE A 69 4.98 3.03 12.81
C ILE A 69 6.49 3.23 12.68
N ARG A 70 6.98 3.21 11.43
CA ARG A 70 8.39 3.38 11.09
C ARG A 70 8.54 4.59 10.17
N MET A 71 9.55 5.41 10.42
CA MET A 71 10.03 6.37 9.43
C MET A 71 10.91 5.61 8.44
N ILE A 72 10.70 5.81 7.15
CA ILE A 72 11.56 5.26 6.11
C ILE A 72 12.88 6.02 6.11
N GLU A 73 13.98 5.28 6.23
CA GLU A 73 15.33 5.84 6.21
C GLU A 73 15.99 5.64 4.83
N GLY A 74 16.93 6.52 4.49
CA GLY A 74 17.69 6.46 3.24
C GLY A 74 17.69 7.79 2.48
N SER A 75 18.84 8.16 1.93
CA SER A 75 19.03 9.43 1.21
C SER A 75 18.64 9.38 -0.27
N ASN A 76 18.45 8.19 -0.82
CA ASN A 76 18.07 7.94 -2.22
C ASN A 76 17.13 6.73 -2.30
N LEU A 77 16.50 6.54 -3.46
CA LEU A 77 15.55 5.47 -3.69
C LEU A 77 16.12 4.07 -3.42
N PRO A 78 17.33 3.69 -3.86
CA PRO A 78 17.92 2.40 -3.50
C PRO A 78 18.03 2.17 -1.99
N ALA A 79 18.47 3.18 -1.23
CA ALA A 79 18.57 3.08 0.22
C ALA A 79 17.20 2.92 0.89
N LYS A 80 16.18 3.64 0.43
CA LYS A 80 14.80 3.51 0.92
C LYS A 80 14.18 2.15 0.60
N ILE A 81 14.43 1.62 -0.60
CA ILE A 81 14.01 0.26 -1.00
C ILE A 81 14.67 -0.77 -0.09
N GLU A 82 15.97 -0.63 0.15
CA GLU A 82 16.71 -1.55 1.00
C GLU A 82 16.21 -1.52 2.44
N PHE A 83 15.96 -0.33 2.99
CA PHE A 83 15.32 -0.16 4.30
C PHE A 83 13.99 -0.93 4.37
N MET A 84 13.11 -0.75 3.37
CA MET A 84 11.81 -1.42 3.31
C MET A 84 11.95 -2.95 3.25
N ARG A 85 12.92 -3.46 2.47
CA ARG A 85 13.18 -4.91 2.34
C ARG A 85 13.73 -5.57 3.59
N GLN A 86 14.35 -4.79 4.47
CA GLN A 86 14.90 -5.27 5.75
C GLN A 86 13.85 -5.29 6.87
N LEU A 87 12.67 -4.69 6.68
CA LEU A 87 11.59 -4.76 7.65
C LEU A 87 11.15 -6.21 7.86
N ASP A 88 10.90 -6.57 9.13
CA ASP A 88 10.56 -7.92 9.54
C ASP A 88 9.33 -8.47 8.80
N TYR A 89 9.42 -9.74 8.39
CA TYR A 89 8.29 -10.48 7.85
C TYR A 89 7.44 -11.03 8.99
N SER A 90 6.12 -10.87 8.89
CA SER A 90 5.19 -11.51 9.84
C SER A 90 4.33 -12.58 9.16
N LYS A 91 3.94 -13.58 9.96
CA LYS A 91 3.00 -14.64 9.56
C LYS A 91 1.58 -14.39 10.09
N VAL A 92 1.39 -13.33 10.85
CA VAL A 92 0.13 -13.04 11.54
C VAL A 92 -0.38 -11.68 11.09
N GLU A 93 -1.63 -11.64 10.61
CA GLU A 93 -2.28 -10.39 10.27
C GLU A 93 -3.11 -9.89 11.44
N ASN A 94 -2.75 -8.73 11.99
CA ASN A 94 -3.48 -8.11 13.09
C ASN A 94 -3.82 -6.65 12.79
N ILE A 95 -4.79 -6.46 11.91
CA ILE A 95 -5.30 -5.13 11.52
C ILE A 95 -5.83 -4.33 12.73
N LYS A 96 -6.33 -4.99 13.78
CA LYS A 96 -6.70 -4.32 15.03
C LYS A 96 -5.50 -3.61 15.63
N ARG A 97 -4.38 -4.32 15.80
CA ARG A 97 -3.17 -3.73 16.37
C ARG A 97 -2.60 -2.62 15.50
N VAL A 98 -2.70 -2.74 14.17
CA VAL A 98 -2.35 -1.63 13.26
C VAL A 98 -3.16 -0.39 13.56
N LEU A 99 -4.49 -0.52 13.66
CA LEU A 99 -5.36 0.61 13.97
C LEU A 99 -5.04 1.19 15.36
N ASP A 100 -4.86 0.34 16.37
CA ASP A 100 -4.43 0.76 17.72
C ASP A 100 -3.15 1.61 17.67
N GLN A 101 -2.13 1.16 16.94
CA GLN A 101 -0.85 1.87 16.80
C GLN A 101 -0.99 3.24 16.14
N ILE A 102 -1.81 3.33 15.09
CA ILE A 102 -2.11 4.61 14.42
C ILE A 102 -2.77 5.59 15.40
N PHE A 103 -3.71 5.10 16.22
CA PHE A 103 -4.37 5.93 17.22
C PHE A 103 -3.45 6.33 18.38
N GLU A 104 -2.64 5.41 18.89
CA GLU A 104 -1.67 5.68 19.96
C GLU A 104 -0.65 6.74 19.51
N PHE A 105 -0.12 6.59 18.29
CA PHE A 105 0.73 7.60 17.68
C PHE A 105 0.01 8.95 17.54
N ALA A 106 -1.23 8.96 17.05
CA ALA A 106 -1.99 10.19 16.90
C ALA A 106 -2.25 10.93 18.21
N LEU A 107 -2.46 10.20 19.31
CA LEU A 107 -2.64 10.80 20.63
C LEU A 107 -1.33 11.31 21.20
N ALA A 108 -0.25 10.54 21.07
CA ALA A 108 1.08 10.94 21.52
C ALA A 108 1.54 12.23 20.81
N GLU A 109 1.36 12.29 19.49
CA GLU A 109 1.72 13.42 18.64
C GLU A 109 0.66 14.53 18.58
N LYS A 110 -0.46 14.37 19.31
CA LYS A 110 -1.58 15.33 19.35
C LYS A 110 -2.09 15.72 17.94
N ILE A 111 -2.20 14.73 17.06
CA ILE A 111 -2.66 14.91 15.68
C ILE A 111 -4.13 15.33 15.71
N SER A 112 -4.47 16.42 15.00
CA SER A 112 -5.86 16.85 14.86
C SER A 112 -6.65 15.85 14.01
N GLN A 113 -7.97 15.79 14.22
CA GLN A 113 -8.82 14.87 13.47
C GLN A 113 -8.74 15.09 11.95
N GLU A 114 -8.57 16.34 11.51
CA GLU A 114 -8.41 16.72 10.10
C GLU A 114 -7.13 16.17 9.47
N LYS A 115 -6.09 15.96 10.29
CA LYS A 115 -4.81 15.40 9.89
C LYS A 115 -4.73 13.89 10.08
N MET A 116 -5.77 13.23 10.58
CA MET A 116 -5.82 11.77 10.60
C MET A 116 -5.81 11.21 9.18
N PRO A 117 -5.30 9.97 8.96
CA PRO A 117 -5.34 9.38 7.64
C PRO A 117 -6.78 9.26 7.16
N GLN A 118 -7.04 9.68 5.92
CA GLN A 118 -8.33 9.50 5.26
C GLN A 118 -8.44 8.13 4.59
N LYS A 119 -7.31 7.57 4.15
CA LYS A 119 -7.22 6.21 3.62
C LYS A 119 -6.03 5.47 4.19
N ILE A 120 -6.24 4.23 4.57
CA ILE A 120 -5.18 3.29 4.98
C ILE A 120 -5.10 2.21 3.91
N PHE A 121 -3.96 2.12 3.23
CA PHE A 121 -3.69 1.08 2.24
C PHE A 121 -2.95 -0.07 2.90
N VAL A 122 -3.53 -1.26 2.88
CA VAL A 122 -2.90 -2.47 3.40
C VAL A 122 -2.43 -3.31 2.23
N PHE A 123 -1.13 -3.33 1.97
CA PHE A 123 -0.52 -4.16 0.93
C PHE A 123 -0.02 -5.46 1.56
N THR A 124 -0.58 -6.60 1.16
CA THR A 124 -0.25 -7.93 1.70
C THR A 124 -0.53 -9.01 0.67
N ASP A 125 -0.01 -10.22 0.85
CA ASP A 125 -0.30 -11.41 0.03
C ASP A 125 -1.22 -12.40 0.75
N MET A 126 -1.70 -12.07 1.94
CA MET A 126 -2.64 -12.92 2.66
C MET A 126 -4.08 -12.46 2.49
N GLY A 127 -4.97 -13.44 2.59
CA GLY A 127 -6.40 -13.23 2.47
C GLY A 127 -7.01 -12.74 3.77
N LEU A 128 -7.87 -11.73 3.65
CA LEU A 128 -8.59 -11.10 4.74
C LEU A 128 -9.72 -11.99 5.32
N GLN A 129 -9.41 -13.16 5.88
CA GLN A 129 -10.46 -14.11 6.31
C GLN A 129 -11.22 -13.67 7.58
N GLN A 130 -10.74 -12.69 8.35
CA GLN A 130 -11.28 -12.39 9.70
C GLN A 130 -11.70 -10.93 9.98
N VAL A 131 -11.72 -10.05 8.97
CA VAL A 131 -11.84 -8.59 9.20
C VAL A 131 -13.28 -8.06 9.16
N SER A 132 -14.27 -8.83 8.72
CA SER A 132 -15.61 -8.26 8.48
C SER A 132 -16.46 -7.99 9.74
N ALA A 133 -16.45 -8.88 10.74
CA ALA A 133 -17.33 -8.75 11.91
C ALA A 133 -16.68 -8.03 13.10
N SER A 134 -15.38 -8.26 13.32
CA SER A 134 -14.68 -7.78 14.52
C SER A 134 -14.30 -6.30 14.42
N LEU A 135 -13.96 -5.79 13.22
CA LEU A 135 -13.57 -4.39 13.05
C LEU A 135 -14.68 -3.42 13.42
N TRP A 136 -15.92 -3.70 13.03
CA TRP A 136 -17.05 -2.80 13.26
C TRP A 136 -17.49 -2.74 14.73
N GLY A 137 -17.47 -3.86 15.44
CA GLY A 137 -17.67 -3.86 16.91
C GLY A 137 -16.56 -3.12 17.65
N MET A 138 -15.32 -3.27 17.18
CA MET A 138 -14.19 -2.46 17.64
C MET A 138 -14.41 -0.98 17.38
N TRP A 139 -14.83 -0.64 16.16
CA TRP A 139 -15.00 0.70 15.65
C TRP A 139 -16.02 1.52 16.43
N GLY A 140 -17.18 0.92 16.73
CA GLY A 140 -18.18 1.54 17.62
C GLY A 140 -17.61 1.85 19.01
N SER A 141 -16.70 0.99 19.49
CA SER A 141 -15.99 1.18 20.75
C SER A 141 -14.85 2.21 20.65
N TYR A 142 -14.21 2.36 19.49
CA TYR A 142 -13.16 3.36 19.23
C TYR A 142 -13.73 4.78 19.15
N ARG A 143 -14.80 4.98 18.36
CA ARG A 143 -15.47 6.28 18.21
C ARG A 143 -15.89 6.87 19.56
N ARG A 144 -16.38 6.00 20.46
CA ARG A 144 -16.90 6.40 21.78
C ARG A 144 -15.79 6.68 22.80
N ARG A 145 -14.65 5.99 22.75
CA ARG A 145 -13.58 6.12 23.75
C ARG A 145 -12.55 7.20 23.45
N ARG A 146 -12.38 7.61 22.20
CA ARG A 146 -11.25 8.46 21.78
C ARG A 146 -11.66 9.72 20.99
N GLY A 147 -12.95 9.98 20.78
CA GLY A 147 -13.46 11.26 20.23
C GLY A 147 -13.24 11.50 18.73
N CYS A 148 -12.63 10.56 18.00
CA CYS A 148 -12.49 10.65 16.55
C CYS A 148 -13.85 10.48 15.87
N THR A 149 -14.32 11.48 15.11
CA THR A 149 -15.61 11.41 14.42
C THR A 149 -15.51 10.94 12.97
N THR A 150 -14.36 11.14 12.31
CA THR A 150 -14.06 10.63 10.96
C THR A 150 -13.09 9.47 11.04
N LEU A 151 -13.27 8.51 10.15
CA LEU A 151 -12.46 7.31 10.12
C LEU A 151 -11.92 7.05 8.72
N PRO A 152 -10.73 6.43 8.62
CA PRO A 152 -10.14 6.13 7.33
C PRO A 152 -10.96 5.08 6.58
N GLU A 153 -11.03 5.23 5.26
CA GLU A 153 -11.31 4.12 4.37
C GLU A 153 -10.13 3.13 4.44
N ILE A 154 -10.40 1.84 4.63
CA ILE A 154 -9.35 0.82 4.58
C ILE A 154 -9.38 0.18 3.20
N VAL A 155 -8.32 0.35 2.43
CA VAL A 155 -8.13 -0.32 1.15
C VAL A 155 -7.21 -1.51 1.38
N PHE A 156 -7.79 -2.70 1.45
CA PHE A 156 -7.03 -3.94 1.60
C PHE A 156 -6.68 -4.52 0.23
N TRP A 157 -5.39 -4.60 -0.05
CA TRP A 157 -4.86 -4.97 -1.35
C TRP A 157 -4.05 -6.26 -1.26
N ASN A 158 -4.66 -7.34 -1.72
CA ASN A 158 -4.05 -8.66 -1.77
C ASN A 158 -3.25 -8.86 -3.06
N LEU A 159 -1.92 -8.90 -2.93
CA LEU A 159 -0.95 -9.07 -4.01
C LEU A 159 -0.76 -10.53 -4.46
N ARG A 160 -1.38 -11.50 -3.76
CA ARG A 160 -1.35 -12.92 -4.14
C ARG A 160 -2.34 -13.29 -5.23
N GLY A 161 -3.37 -12.45 -5.46
CA GLY A 161 -4.36 -12.69 -6.50
C GLY A 161 -3.67 -12.90 -7.86
N GLU A 162 -4.18 -13.85 -8.65
CA GLU A 162 -3.65 -14.12 -9.99
C GLU A 162 -3.55 -12.82 -10.80
N THR A 163 -2.37 -12.55 -11.36
CA THR A 163 -2.18 -11.54 -12.39
C THR A 163 -3.09 -11.90 -13.56
N GLY A 164 -4.24 -11.23 -13.68
CA GLY A 164 -5.19 -11.44 -14.76
C GLY A 164 -6.65 -11.59 -14.34
N ILE A 165 -6.94 -11.88 -13.06
CA ILE A 165 -8.33 -11.93 -12.57
C ILE A 165 -8.57 -10.77 -11.63
N LEU A 166 -9.05 -9.66 -12.22
CA LEU A 166 -9.77 -8.64 -11.48
C LEU A 166 -10.98 -9.30 -10.83
N ASN A 167 -10.90 -9.63 -9.54
CA ASN A 167 -12.10 -9.78 -8.72
C ASN A 167 -12.63 -8.37 -8.40
N PHE A 168 -12.93 -7.61 -9.46
CA PHE A 168 -13.85 -6.49 -9.40
C PHE A 168 -15.27 -7.07 -9.46
N PRO A 169 -16.20 -6.57 -8.64
CA PRO A 169 -16.13 -5.30 -7.94
C PRO A 169 -15.30 -5.37 -6.66
N ALA A 170 -14.55 -4.30 -6.37
CA ALA A 170 -14.07 -4.05 -5.03
C ALA A 170 -15.27 -4.15 -4.08
N ARG A 171 -15.31 -5.19 -3.24
CA ARG A 171 -16.41 -5.34 -2.30
C ARG A 171 -16.22 -4.28 -1.23
N ASN A 172 -16.99 -3.19 -1.32
CA ASN A 172 -17.11 -2.25 -0.23
C ASN A 172 -17.96 -2.92 0.85
N LEU A 173 -17.29 -3.46 1.86
CA LEU A 173 -17.93 -4.07 3.02
C LEU A 173 -17.83 -3.08 4.16
N ASN A 174 -18.73 -2.09 4.15
CA ASN A 174 -18.79 -1.05 5.17
C ASN A 174 -17.40 -0.43 5.37
N GLY A 175 -16.96 0.49 4.50
CA GLY A 175 -15.71 1.25 4.71
C GLY A 175 -14.39 0.46 4.55
N VAL A 176 -14.47 -0.83 4.18
CA VAL A 176 -13.31 -1.62 3.73
C VAL A 176 -13.50 -1.94 2.24
N THR A 177 -12.53 -1.55 1.43
CA THR A 177 -12.45 -1.79 -0.02
C THR A 177 -11.42 -2.89 -0.25
N MET A 178 -11.81 -4.02 -0.86
CA MET A 178 -10.89 -5.10 -1.19
C MET A 178 -10.43 -5.03 -2.64
N VAL A 179 -9.11 -5.10 -2.86
CA VAL A 179 -8.45 -5.16 -4.18
C VAL A 179 -7.61 -6.43 -4.24
N ASN A 180 -7.67 -7.17 -5.36
CA ASN A 180 -6.91 -8.41 -5.56
C ASN A 180 -6.04 -8.30 -6.82
N GLY A 181 -4.83 -8.85 -6.76
CA GLY A 181 -3.86 -8.83 -7.85
C GLY A 181 -3.27 -7.44 -8.07
N PHE A 182 -2.60 -7.25 -9.21
CA PHE A 182 -2.05 -5.96 -9.59
C PHE A 182 -2.18 -5.74 -11.10
N SER A 183 -2.66 -4.57 -11.51
CA SER A 183 -2.85 -4.17 -12.90
C SER A 183 -2.72 -2.65 -13.06
N ASN A 184 -2.56 -2.17 -14.30
CA ASN A 184 -2.60 -0.73 -14.61
C ASN A 184 -3.92 -0.10 -14.13
N ASP A 185 -5.05 -0.80 -14.27
CA ASP A 185 -6.36 -0.32 -13.82
C ASP A 185 -6.45 -0.21 -12.30
N SER A 186 -5.84 -1.15 -11.57
CA SER A 186 -5.80 -1.10 -10.11
C SER A 186 -4.93 0.06 -9.63
N LEU A 187 -3.80 0.30 -10.31
CA LEU A 187 -2.95 1.46 -10.06
C LEU A 187 -3.66 2.77 -10.42
N ALA A 188 -4.48 2.76 -11.47
CA ALA A 188 -5.32 3.89 -11.85
C ALA A 188 -6.38 4.22 -10.80
N ALA A 189 -7.05 3.18 -10.31
CA ALA A 189 -8.00 3.29 -9.22
C ALA A 189 -7.36 3.84 -7.94
N LEU A 190 -6.13 3.41 -7.60
CA LEU A 190 -5.39 3.97 -6.46
C LEU A 190 -5.14 5.47 -6.60
N LEU A 191 -4.75 5.89 -7.80
CA LEU A 191 -4.35 7.28 -8.06
C LEU A 191 -5.55 8.19 -8.35
N GLU A 192 -6.75 7.61 -8.48
CA GLU A 192 -8.04 8.26 -8.77
C GLU A 192 -8.00 9.09 -10.07
N ARG A 193 -7.31 8.62 -11.13
CA ARG A 193 -7.05 9.41 -12.35
C ARG A 193 -6.98 8.60 -13.64
N ASP A 194 -7.25 9.29 -14.76
CA ASP A 194 -7.26 8.75 -16.12
C ASP A 194 -5.87 8.56 -16.76
N VAL A 195 -4.81 9.18 -16.22
CA VAL A 195 -3.44 9.05 -16.75
C VAL A 195 -2.51 8.65 -15.63
N VAL A 196 -2.10 7.39 -15.65
CA VAL A 196 -1.51 6.67 -14.53
C VAL A 196 -0.19 6.08 -15.04
N PRO A 197 0.91 6.16 -14.26
CA PRO A 197 2.11 5.39 -14.59
C PRO A 197 1.73 3.93 -14.81
N THR A 198 2.30 3.29 -15.82
CA THR A 198 2.09 1.85 -15.97
C THR A 198 2.77 1.10 -14.82
N VAL A 199 2.32 -0.13 -14.56
CA VAL A 199 3.04 -1.10 -13.73
C VAL A 199 4.51 -1.17 -14.15
N GLU A 200 4.77 -1.07 -15.45
CA GLU A 200 6.13 -1.06 -15.97
C GLU A 200 6.94 0.14 -15.51
N ASP A 201 6.34 1.32 -15.49
CA ASP A 201 7.01 2.55 -15.04
C ASP A 201 7.36 2.47 -13.55
N LEU A 202 6.47 1.88 -12.75
CA LEU A 202 6.70 1.62 -11.33
C LEU A 202 7.85 0.63 -11.13
N MET A 203 7.82 -0.51 -11.84
CA MET A 203 8.84 -1.56 -11.73
C MET A 203 10.21 -1.10 -12.25
N ARG A 204 10.26 -0.34 -13.34
CA ARG A 204 11.50 0.27 -13.88
C ARG A 204 12.13 1.26 -12.92
N SER A 205 11.34 1.84 -12.01
CA SER A 205 11.85 2.80 -11.03
C SER A 205 12.52 2.10 -9.84
N ILE A 206 12.26 0.80 -9.62
CA ILE A 206 12.66 0.09 -8.38
C ILE A 206 13.62 -1.07 -8.64
N GLY A 207 13.63 -1.63 -9.86
CA GLY A 207 14.59 -2.66 -10.26
C GLY A 207 15.91 -2.07 -10.78
N PRO A 208 17.08 -2.62 -10.41
CA PRO A 208 18.29 -2.42 -11.20
C PRO A 208 18.09 -3.18 -12.51
N ASP A 209 17.93 -2.45 -13.62
CA ASP A 209 17.91 -2.91 -15.01
C ASP A 209 17.30 -4.31 -15.31
N ASN A 210 16.12 -4.30 -15.94
CA ASN A 210 15.42 -5.45 -16.54
C ASN A 210 14.72 -6.44 -15.59
N VAL A 211 13.46 -6.15 -15.23
CA VAL A 211 12.52 -7.17 -14.71
C VAL A 211 11.41 -7.50 -15.72
N LEU A 212 11.20 -6.68 -16.75
CA LEU A 212 10.11 -6.88 -17.72
C LEU A 212 10.38 -7.90 -18.82
N LYS A 213 11.60 -8.43 -18.94
CA LYS A 213 11.91 -9.45 -19.96
C LYS A 213 11.54 -10.88 -19.57
N SER A 214 11.21 -11.16 -18.30
CA SER A 214 10.95 -12.55 -17.84
C SER A 214 9.50 -12.86 -17.51
N THR A 215 8.56 -11.92 -17.64
CA THR A 215 7.13 -12.17 -17.34
C THR A 215 6.23 -12.10 -18.58
N ILE A 216 6.75 -11.63 -19.72
CA ILE A 216 6.02 -11.60 -21.00
C ILE A 216 6.32 -12.85 -21.86
N SER A 217 7.36 -13.64 -21.54
CA SER A 217 7.65 -14.91 -22.25
C SER A 217 7.07 -16.13 -21.52
N GLY A 218 5.76 -16.13 -21.30
CA GLY A 218 5.04 -17.30 -20.79
C GLY A 218 3.78 -17.53 -21.60
N ASP A 219 3.92 -18.22 -22.73
CA ASP A 219 2.97 -19.11 -23.46
C ASP A 219 1.48 -18.73 -23.62
N LEU A 220 1.06 -17.50 -23.31
CA LEU A 220 -0.34 -17.07 -23.44
C LEU A 220 -0.62 -16.21 -24.69
N TYR A 221 0.36 -16.01 -25.57
CA TYR A 221 0.19 -15.25 -26.82
C TYR A 221 -0.05 -16.10 -28.09
N ASP A 222 0.21 -17.41 -28.06
CA ASP A 222 0.12 -18.24 -29.28
C ASP A 222 -1.25 -18.91 -29.50
N ASN A 223 -2.23 -18.74 -28.61
CA ASN A 223 -3.54 -19.41 -28.72
C ASN A 223 -4.73 -18.48 -29.05
N LEU A 224 -4.49 -17.28 -29.59
CA LEU A 224 -5.58 -16.39 -30.02
C LEU A 224 -5.47 -15.91 -31.49
N LEU A 225 -4.77 -16.66 -32.33
CA LEU A 225 -4.88 -16.53 -33.78
C LEU A 225 -5.19 -17.88 -34.43
N VAL A 226 -6.44 -18.32 -34.27
CA VAL A 226 -7.25 -18.95 -35.33
C VAL A 226 -8.68 -18.42 -35.20
#